data_AF-A0A2R6JW96-F1
#
_entry.id   AF-A0A2R6JW96-F1
#
_cell.length_a   1.000
_cell.length_b   1.000
_cell.length_c   1.000
_cell.angle_alpha   90.00
_cell.angle_beta   90.00
_cell.angle_gamma   90.00
#
_symmetry.space_group_name_H-M   'P 1'
#
loop_
_entity.id
_entity.type
_entity.pdbx_description
1 polymer ?
#
loop_
_entity_poly.entity_id
_entity_poly.type
_entity_poly.pdbx_seq_one_letter_code
_entity_poly.pdbx_strand_id
1 'polypeptide(L)'
;MDNQPFPSDVSEWSWDTVESLAESGQSENLYLEYKRHLQHPDNNTEKSETEWKRNVEREFTAFANASGGIIVFGMSDNREPAPFEPLEHEVSQAVSQLIQNTAPLVETDVSGPLRVPSDGTDRIALAVRVYEATRKPVTTSDSAYYVRINDQKQPMNREQIESLFVEADRQQQAVRQLEMEINRFYEIIDKEDSKFSIHGKAPPNYHLLNIESLKEVLRENTHLFSDEEVSEAISRVFTELRRIEDREVYLDRAIDGHTPKYAEDNKAFYKSERNELSKRLSRLKRELEILAKQADLQVKRLDE
;
A
#
# COMPACT_ATOMS: atom_id res chain seq x y z
N MET A 1 -2.40 -11.96 3.18
CA MET A 1 -2.04 -13.23 2.50
C MET A 1 -2.11 -14.38 3.52
N ASP A 2 -3.12 -14.39 4.39
CA ASP A 2 -2.91 -14.89 5.77
C ASP A 2 -3.21 -16.39 5.93
N ASN A 3 -3.06 -17.15 4.84
CA ASN A 3 -3.36 -18.58 4.83
C ASN A 3 -2.43 -19.38 3.89
N GLN A 4 -1.22 -18.86 3.63
CA GLN A 4 -0.21 -19.60 2.88
C GLN A 4 0.60 -20.52 3.82
N PRO A 5 1.02 -21.71 3.36
CA PRO A 5 1.80 -22.64 4.16
C PRO A 5 3.27 -22.21 4.35
N PHE A 6 3.65 -21.01 3.91
CA PHE A 6 4.99 -20.46 3.99
C PHE A 6 4.97 -18.99 4.43
N PRO A 7 6.02 -18.51 5.12
CA PRO A 7 6.12 -17.11 5.54
C PRO A 7 6.13 -16.17 4.34
N SER A 8 5.39 -15.06 4.42
CA SER A 8 5.38 -14.04 3.37
C SER A 8 6.63 -13.16 3.39
N ASP A 9 7.26 -13.00 4.54
CA ASP A 9 8.51 -12.28 4.71
C ASP A 9 9.68 -13.22 4.37
N VAL A 10 10.37 -12.91 3.27
CA VAL A 10 11.49 -13.71 2.78
C VAL A 10 12.78 -13.48 3.57
N SER A 11 12.87 -12.41 4.39
CA SER A 11 14.03 -12.15 5.24
C SER A 11 14.15 -13.17 6.38
N GLU A 12 13.04 -13.79 6.77
CA GLU A 12 12.97 -14.85 7.78
C GLU A 12 13.21 -16.26 7.21
N TRP A 13 13.34 -16.40 5.88
CA TRP A 13 13.52 -17.70 5.26
C TRP A 13 14.90 -18.28 5.57
N SER A 14 14.91 -19.59 5.80
CA SER A 14 16.13 -20.38 5.99
C SER A 14 16.13 -21.57 5.03
N TRP A 15 17.22 -22.34 5.03
CA TRP A 15 17.25 -23.59 4.26
C TRP A 15 16.14 -24.57 4.67
N ASP A 16 15.81 -24.63 5.96
CA ASP A 16 14.72 -25.46 6.49
C ASP A 16 13.36 -25.09 5.85
N THR A 17 13.15 -23.82 5.50
CA THR A 17 11.95 -23.37 4.78
C THR A 17 11.90 -23.98 3.38
N VAL A 18 13.03 -24.01 2.67
CA VAL A 18 13.13 -24.58 1.32
C VAL A 18 12.94 -26.11 1.37
N GLU A 19 13.54 -26.79 2.34
CA GLU A 19 13.31 -28.23 2.56
C GLU A 19 11.85 -28.52 2.89
N SER A 20 11.22 -27.74 3.76
CA SER A 20 9.80 -27.91 4.10
C SER A 20 8.89 -27.76 2.88
N LEU A 21 9.18 -26.83 1.97
CA LEU A 21 8.44 -26.68 0.71
C LEU A 21 8.58 -27.93 -0.18
N ALA A 22 9.79 -28.51 -0.26
CA ALA A 22 10.05 -29.73 -1.01
C ALA A 22 9.36 -30.95 -0.38
N GLU A 23 9.49 -31.15 0.93
CA GLU A 23 8.94 -32.28 1.67
C GLU A 23 7.40 -32.29 1.69
N SER A 24 6.80 -31.11 1.83
CA SER A 24 5.34 -30.95 1.73
C SER A 24 4.81 -31.12 0.30
N GLY A 25 5.70 -31.19 -0.69
CA GLY A 25 5.33 -31.29 -2.11
C GLY A 25 4.59 -30.04 -2.61
N GLN A 26 4.84 -28.89 -1.98
CA GLN A 26 4.14 -27.64 -2.26
C GLN A 26 4.28 -27.28 -3.75
N SER A 27 3.15 -27.28 -4.45
CA SER A 27 3.12 -26.98 -5.88
C SER A 27 3.20 -25.46 -6.12
N GLU A 28 3.78 -25.08 -7.27
CA GLU A 28 3.64 -23.73 -7.81
C GLU A 28 2.17 -23.34 -7.89
N ASN A 29 1.91 -22.06 -7.65
CA ASN A 29 0.56 -21.54 -7.59
C ASN A 29 0.55 -20.03 -7.90
N LEU A 30 -0.53 -19.37 -7.51
CA LEU A 30 -0.74 -17.93 -7.71
C LEU A 30 0.32 -17.05 -7.02
N TYR A 31 1.01 -17.57 -6.01
CA TYR A 31 1.91 -16.83 -5.14
C TYR A 31 3.30 -17.46 -5.00
N LEU A 32 3.56 -18.60 -5.65
CA LEU A 32 4.83 -19.32 -5.54
C LEU A 32 5.26 -19.84 -6.90
N GLU A 33 6.52 -19.58 -7.24
CA GLU A 33 7.21 -20.04 -8.45
C GLU A 33 8.58 -20.61 -8.08
N TYR A 34 8.98 -21.71 -8.71
CA TYR A 34 10.31 -22.29 -8.58
C TYR A 34 11.14 -22.01 -9.81
N LYS A 35 12.41 -21.67 -9.59
CA LYS A 35 13.41 -21.53 -10.64
C LYS A 35 14.71 -22.18 -10.21
N ARG A 36 15.34 -22.91 -11.12
CA ARG A 36 16.59 -23.60 -10.80
C ARG A 36 17.79 -22.64 -10.66
N HIS A 37 17.84 -21.62 -11.50
CA HIS A 37 19.01 -20.75 -11.61
C HIS A 37 18.61 -19.28 -11.55
N LEU A 38 19.43 -18.46 -10.89
CA LEU A 38 19.30 -17.00 -10.86
C LEU A 38 19.99 -16.30 -12.04
N GLN A 39 20.92 -17.00 -12.70
CA GLN A 39 21.58 -16.54 -13.92
C GLN A 39 21.37 -17.56 -15.04
N HIS A 40 21.56 -17.12 -16.28
CA HIS A 40 21.51 -18.02 -17.43
C HIS A 40 22.60 -19.10 -17.26
N PRO A 41 22.26 -20.40 -17.33
CA PRO A 41 23.24 -21.45 -17.20
C PRO A 41 24.10 -21.53 -18.47
N ASP A 42 25.42 -21.51 -18.33
CA ASP A 42 26.40 -21.62 -19.44
C ASP A 42 26.27 -22.92 -20.27
N ASN A 43 25.53 -23.90 -19.75
CA ASN A 43 25.43 -25.24 -20.32
C ASN A 43 24.37 -25.31 -21.43
N ASN A 44 24.79 -25.11 -22.68
CA ASN A 44 24.13 -25.55 -23.94
C ASN A 44 22.58 -25.61 -23.91
N THR A 45 21.94 -24.59 -23.33
CA THR A 45 20.49 -24.49 -23.31
C THR A 45 20.01 -24.02 -24.67
N GLU A 46 18.88 -24.55 -25.13
CA GLU A 46 18.25 -24.12 -26.41
C GLU A 46 17.89 -22.62 -26.42
N LYS A 47 17.77 -21.99 -25.25
CA LYS A 47 17.40 -20.57 -25.09
C LYS A 47 18.62 -19.68 -24.95
N SER A 48 18.60 -18.58 -25.69
CA SER A 48 19.58 -17.50 -25.54
C SER A 48 19.50 -16.85 -24.15
N GLU A 49 20.60 -16.27 -23.67
CA GLU A 49 20.64 -15.51 -22.41
C GLU A 49 19.53 -14.44 -22.35
N THR A 50 19.33 -13.71 -23.45
CA THR A 50 18.29 -12.69 -23.58
C THR A 50 16.89 -13.27 -23.44
N GLU A 51 16.61 -14.42 -24.05
CA GLU A 51 15.30 -15.08 -23.96
C GLU A 51 15.04 -15.60 -22.55
N TRP A 52 16.07 -16.16 -21.90
CA TRP A 52 15.99 -16.60 -20.51
C TRP A 52 15.70 -15.43 -19.57
N LYS A 53 16.45 -14.32 -19.70
CA LYS A 53 16.22 -13.10 -18.90
C LYS A 53 14.80 -12.57 -19.08
N ARG A 54 14.32 -12.50 -20.33
CA ARG A 54 12.93 -12.10 -20.62
C ARG A 54 11.90 -13.04 -20.00
N ASN A 55 12.13 -14.35 -20.03
CA ASN A 55 11.20 -15.30 -19.42
C ASN A 55 11.10 -15.10 -17.91
N VAL A 56 12.21 -14.80 -17.24
CA VAL A 56 12.25 -14.49 -15.80
C VAL A 56 11.59 -13.13 -15.52
N GLU A 57 11.93 -12.07 -16.28
CA GLU A 57 11.29 -10.75 -16.18
C GLU A 57 9.76 -10.82 -16.32
N ARG A 58 9.26 -11.70 -17.19
CA ARG A 58 7.83 -11.97 -17.35
C ARG A 58 7.18 -12.60 -16.11
N GLU A 59 7.92 -13.38 -15.31
CA GLU A 59 7.40 -13.87 -14.01
C GLU A 59 7.23 -12.71 -13.03
N PHE A 60 8.25 -11.86 -12.90
CA PHE A 60 8.21 -10.69 -12.02
C PHE A 60 7.03 -9.77 -12.36
N THR A 61 6.89 -9.41 -13.64
CA THR A 61 5.77 -8.57 -14.09
C THR A 61 4.41 -9.27 -13.93
N ALA A 62 4.33 -10.58 -14.14
CA ALA A 62 3.10 -11.34 -13.92
C ALA A 62 2.63 -11.31 -12.46
N PHE A 63 3.55 -11.50 -11.51
CA PHE A 63 3.25 -11.37 -10.08
C PHE A 63 2.88 -9.94 -9.70
N ALA A 64 3.66 -8.95 -10.15
CA ALA A 64 3.43 -7.54 -9.85
C ALA A 64 2.07 -7.04 -10.37
N ASN A 65 1.62 -7.55 -11.52
CA ASN A 65 0.31 -7.25 -12.07
C ASN A 65 -0.85 -8.01 -11.42
N ALA A 66 -0.57 -9.13 -10.77
CA ALA A 66 -1.53 -9.91 -9.99
C ALA A 66 -1.51 -9.43 -8.53
N SER A 67 -1.29 -10.30 -7.56
CA SER A 67 -1.30 -9.97 -6.13
C SER A 67 0.08 -10.10 -5.48
N GLY A 68 1.15 -9.99 -6.26
CA GLY A 68 2.50 -10.33 -5.82
C GLY A 68 2.70 -11.83 -5.61
N GLY A 69 3.86 -12.22 -5.10
CA GLY A 69 4.22 -13.62 -4.88
C GLY A 69 5.68 -13.80 -4.47
N ILE A 70 6.15 -15.04 -4.45
CA ILE A 70 7.53 -15.40 -4.11
C ILE A 70 8.09 -16.27 -5.24
N ILE A 71 9.29 -15.95 -5.68
CA ILE A 71 10.08 -16.75 -6.62
C ILE A 71 11.24 -17.36 -5.83
N VAL A 72 11.33 -18.68 -5.78
CA VAL A 72 12.43 -19.39 -5.12
C VAL A 72 13.41 -19.87 -6.17
N PHE A 73 14.60 -19.29 -6.17
CA PHE A 73 15.74 -19.73 -6.97
C PHE A 73 16.52 -20.83 -6.25
N GLY A 74 17.02 -21.81 -7.00
CA GLY A 74 17.66 -23.00 -6.44
C GLY A 74 16.68 -24.13 -6.16
N MET A 75 15.52 -24.13 -6.81
CA MET A 75 14.52 -25.20 -6.80
C MET A 75 14.29 -25.70 -8.23
N SER A 76 14.26 -27.02 -8.42
CA SER A 76 13.92 -27.60 -9.73
C SER A 76 12.42 -27.55 -10.00
N ASP A 77 12.03 -27.69 -11.26
CA ASP A 77 10.62 -27.80 -11.68
C ASP A 77 9.92 -29.03 -11.04
N ASN A 78 10.71 -30.05 -10.67
CA ASN A 78 10.26 -31.22 -9.92
C ASN A 78 10.12 -30.97 -8.41
N ARG A 79 10.32 -29.72 -7.96
CA ARG A 79 10.18 -29.26 -6.56
C ARG A 79 11.24 -29.84 -5.62
N GLU A 80 12.35 -30.31 -6.19
CA GLU A 80 13.52 -30.74 -5.42
C GLU A 80 14.51 -29.57 -5.28
N PRO A 81 15.13 -29.39 -4.11
CA PRO A 81 16.21 -28.42 -3.92
C PRO A 81 17.35 -28.66 -4.92
N ALA A 82 17.68 -27.63 -5.68
CA ALA A 82 18.72 -27.62 -6.69
C ALA A 82 19.59 -26.37 -6.51
N PRO A 83 20.30 -26.23 -5.37
CA PRO A 83 21.04 -25.02 -5.03
C PRO A 83 22.18 -24.78 -6.04
N PHE A 84 22.47 -23.52 -6.29
CA PHE A 84 23.42 -23.06 -7.31
C PHE A 84 24.66 -22.41 -6.67
N GLU A 85 25.70 -22.19 -7.47
CA GLU A 85 26.92 -21.56 -7.00
C GLU A 85 26.67 -20.08 -6.67
N PRO A 86 27.24 -19.57 -5.56
CA PRO A 86 27.03 -18.19 -5.15
C PRO A 86 27.61 -17.26 -6.21
N LEU A 87 26.92 -16.14 -6.43
CA LEU A 87 27.35 -15.13 -7.39
C LEU A 87 28.59 -14.38 -6.87
N GLU A 88 29.47 -13.97 -7.79
CA GLU A 88 30.61 -13.10 -7.46
C GLU A 88 30.17 -11.70 -6.96
N HIS A 89 28.95 -11.30 -7.31
CA HIS A 89 28.35 -10.02 -6.92
C HIS A 89 27.17 -10.23 -5.96
N GLU A 90 26.75 -9.16 -5.29
CA GLU A 90 25.61 -9.21 -4.37
C GLU A 90 24.35 -9.75 -5.06
N VAL A 91 23.69 -10.69 -4.41
CA VAL A 91 22.53 -11.41 -4.96
C VAL A 91 21.36 -10.46 -5.25
N SER A 92 21.17 -9.43 -4.43
CA SER A 92 20.18 -8.37 -4.64
C SER A 92 20.40 -7.63 -5.96
N GLN A 93 21.66 -7.34 -6.33
CA GLN A 93 21.98 -6.66 -7.59
C GLN A 93 21.62 -7.51 -8.79
N ALA A 94 21.82 -8.84 -8.71
CA ALA A 94 21.43 -9.75 -9.79
C ALA A 94 19.90 -9.75 -10.00
N VAL A 95 19.12 -9.74 -8.92
CA VAL A 95 17.65 -9.60 -8.99
C VAL A 95 17.27 -8.25 -9.58
N SER A 96 17.87 -7.14 -9.13
CA SER A 96 17.59 -5.81 -9.67
C SER A 96 17.87 -5.73 -11.18
N GLN A 97 18.93 -6.38 -11.67
CA GLN A 97 19.23 -6.43 -13.10
C GLN A 97 18.17 -7.16 -13.94
N LEU A 98 17.44 -8.12 -13.36
CA LEU A 98 16.37 -8.85 -14.04
C LEU A 98 15.11 -8.00 -14.25
N ILE A 99 14.91 -6.98 -13.41
CA ILE A 99 13.70 -6.15 -13.41
C ILE A 99 13.94 -4.69 -13.79
N GLN A 100 15.19 -4.26 -13.97
CA GLN A 100 15.56 -2.86 -14.23
C GLN A 100 14.87 -2.22 -15.45
N ASN A 101 14.41 -3.03 -16.42
CA ASN A 101 13.77 -2.56 -17.64
C ASN A 101 12.23 -2.63 -17.59
N THR A 102 11.66 -2.98 -16.43
CA THR A 102 10.21 -2.97 -16.23
C THR A 102 9.70 -1.54 -16.03
N ALA A 103 8.47 -1.27 -16.45
CA ALA A 103 7.83 0.03 -16.24
C ALA A 103 6.37 -0.10 -15.76
N PRO A 104 6.02 0.41 -14.57
CA PRO A 104 6.94 0.91 -13.54
C PRO A 104 7.90 -0.17 -13.03
N LEU A 105 8.95 0.26 -12.32
CA LEU A 105 9.92 -0.67 -11.73
C LEU A 105 9.20 -1.55 -10.69
N VAL A 106 9.39 -2.87 -10.81
CA VAL A 106 8.85 -3.84 -9.85
C VAL A 106 9.57 -3.72 -8.50
N GLU A 107 8.80 -3.71 -7.42
CA GLU A 107 9.35 -3.73 -6.05
C GLU A 107 9.55 -5.18 -5.58
N THR A 108 10.71 -5.44 -4.96
CA THR A 108 11.11 -6.80 -4.56
C THR A 108 11.93 -6.80 -3.29
N ASP A 109 11.71 -7.79 -2.43
CA ASP A 109 12.58 -8.12 -1.31
C ASP A 109 13.32 -9.43 -1.57
N VAL A 110 14.58 -9.48 -1.18
CA VAL A 110 15.47 -10.61 -1.48
C VAL A 110 15.98 -11.19 -0.16
N SER A 111 15.82 -12.50 0.05
CA SER A 111 16.35 -13.17 1.22
C SER A 111 17.88 -13.09 1.28
N GLY A 112 18.46 -13.32 2.46
CA GLY A 112 19.87 -13.69 2.53
C GLY A 112 20.14 -14.99 1.76
N PRO A 113 21.40 -15.30 1.40
CA PRO A 113 21.74 -16.58 0.77
C PRO A 113 21.38 -17.76 1.67
N LEU A 114 20.47 -18.62 1.20
CA LEU A 114 20.00 -19.80 1.94
C LEU A 114 21.01 -20.94 1.73
N ARG A 115 21.93 -21.11 2.69
CA ARG A 115 23.04 -22.08 2.58
C ARG A 115 22.61 -23.49 2.97
N VAL A 116 23.08 -24.48 2.20
CA VAL A 116 22.85 -25.91 2.51
C VAL A 116 23.63 -26.32 3.77
N PRO A 117 23.01 -26.95 4.77
CA PRO A 117 23.67 -27.32 6.02
C PRO A 117 24.75 -28.41 5.90
N SER A 118 24.67 -29.29 4.89
CA SER A 118 25.23 -30.65 4.99
C SER A 118 26.23 -31.09 3.92
N ASP A 119 26.66 -30.23 2.99
CA ASP A 119 27.76 -30.56 2.09
C ASP A 119 28.80 -29.44 2.15
N GLY A 120 30.10 -29.77 2.11
CA GLY A 120 31.21 -28.80 2.02
C GLY A 120 31.22 -27.97 0.73
N THR A 121 30.05 -27.73 0.15
CA THR A 121 29.74 -26.93 -1.02
C THR A 121 29.20 -25.58 -0.58
N ASP A 122 29.73 -24.48 -1.11
CA ASP A 122 29.23 -23.12 -0.83
C ASP A 122 27.94 -22.77 -1.61
N ARG A 123 27.13 -23.78 -1.96
CA ARG A 123 25.93 -23.61 -2.79
C ARG A 123 24.80 -22.99 -2.00
N ILE A 124 23.98 -22.21 -2.70
CA ILE A 124 22.91 -21.41 -2.10
C ILE A 124 21.59 -21.57 -2.86
N ALA A 125 20.50 -21.30 -2.16
CA ALA A 125 19.19 -20.95 -2.71
C ALA A 125 18.84 -19.50 -2.34
N LEU A 126 17.80 -18.96 -2.98
CA LEU A 126 17.35 -17.59 -2.75
C LEU A 126 15.83 -17.52 -2.85
N ALA A 127 15.18 -16.83 -1.92
CA ALA A 127 13.79 -16.46 -2.06
C ALA A 127 13.69 -14.97 -2.42
N VAL A 128 12.86 -14.65 -3.41
CA VAL A 128 12.59 -13.28 -3.84
C VAL A 128 11.10 -13.02 -3.72
N ARG A 129 10.74 -12.10 -2.83
CA ARG A 129 9.39 -11.57 -2.71
C ARG A 129 9.18 -10.54 -3.81
N VAL A 130 8.09 -10.69 -4.55
CA VAL A 130 7.61 -9.71 -5.54
C VAL A 130 6.34 -9.08 -4.98
N TYR A 131 6.33 -7.76 -4.84
CA TYR A 131 5.16 -7.04 -4.36
C TYR A 131 4.17 -6.79 -5.51
N GLU A 132 2.89 -6.70 -5.14
CA GLU A 132 1.89 -6.15 -6.05
C GLU A 132 2.26 -4.71 -6.41
N ALA A 133 2.24 -4.38 -7.70
CA ALA A 133 2.61 -3.04 -8.13
C ALA A 133 1.53 -2.04 -7.71
N THR A 134 1.97 -0.94 -7.07
CA THR A 134 1.12 0.20 -6.73
C THR A 134 0.55 0.89 -7.97
N ARG A 135 1.26 0.82 -9.10
CA ARG A 135 0.80 1.33 -10.39
C ARG A 135 0.80 0.22 -11.43
N LYS A 136 -0.40 -0.22 -11.79
CA LYS A 136 -0.64 -1.22 -12.85
C LYS A 136 -1.13 -0.57 -14.14
N PRO A 137 -0.95 -1.24 -15.28
CA PRO A 137 -0.17 -2.46 -15.47
C PRO A 137 1.34 -2.19 -15.60
N VAL A 138 2.14 -3.16 -15.16
CA VAL A 138 3.59 -3.23 -15.34
C VAL A 138 3.92 -3.88 -16.67
N THR A 139 4.74 -3.20 -17.47
CA THR A 139 5.23 -3.70 -18.75
C THR A 139 6.65 -4.28 -18.62
N THR A 140 6.93 -5.28 -19.45
CA THR A 140 8.25 -5.88 -19.64
C THR A 140 9.11 -5.04 -20.59
N SER A 141 10.40 -5.38 -20.71
CA SER A 141 11.36 -4.77 -21.63
C SER A 141 10.97 -4.87 -23.12
N ASP A 142 10.12 -5.84 -23.48
CA ASP A 142 9.55 -6.02 -24.82
C ASP A 142 8.15 -5.39 -24.99
N SER A 143 7.75 -4.49 -24.08
CA SER A 143 6.47 -3.77 -24.11
C SER A 143 5.24 -4.69 -24.04
N ALA A 144 5.40 -5.88 -23.49
CA ALA A 144 4.31 -6.82 -23.26
C ALA A 144 3.81 -6.70 -21.80
N TYR A 145 2.61 -7.22 -21.57
CA TYR A 145 1.98 -7.24 -20.25
C TYR A 145 1.63 -8.68 -19.92
N TYR A 146 2.03 -9.12 -18.74
CA TYR A 146 1.77 -10.46 -18.25
C TYR A 146 1.05 -10.40 -16.91
N VAL A 147 0.15 -11.35 -16.67
CA VAL A 147 -0.56 -11.52 -15.41
C VAL A 147 -0.43 -12.96 -14.95
N ARG A 148 -0.33 -13.16 -13.64
CA ARG A 148 -0.38 -14.49 -13.04
C ARG A 148 -1.83 -14.95 -12.94
N ILE A 149 -2.15 -16.10 -13.54
CA ILE A 149 -3.44 -16.77 -13.41
C ILE A 149 -3.14 -18.21 -12.98
N ASN A 150 -3.53 -18.56 -11.76
CA ASN A 150 -3.13 -19.81 -11.11
C ASN A 150 -1.60 -19.95 -11.07
N ASP A 151 -1.07 -21.07 -11.52
CA ASP A 151 0.36 -21.40 -11.60
C ASP A 151 1.05 -20.88 -12.87
N GLN A 152 0.36 -20.10 -13.71
CA GLN A 152 0.90 -19.69 -15.01
C GLN A 152 0.93 -18.18 -15.18
N LYS A 153 2.04 -17.69 -15.75
CA LYS A 153 2.05 -16.36 -16.39
C LYS A 153 1.37 -16.43 -17.75
N GLN A 154 0.45 -15.50 -18.00
CA GLN A 154 -0.26 -15.39 -19.28
C GLN A 154 -0.13 -13.97 -19.83
N PRO A 155 0.01 -13.80 -21.16
CA PRO A 155 -0.06 -12.48 -21.76
C PRO A 155 -1.47 -11.91 -21.54
N MET A 156 -1.54 -10.65 -21.11
CA MET A 156 -2.81 -9.98 -20.92
C MET A 156 -3.46 -9.67 -22.28
N ASN A 157 -4.78 -9.83 -22.34
CA ASN A 157 -5.56 -9.32 -23.47
C ASN A 157 -5.82 -7.80 -23.30
N ARG A 158 -6.34 -7.19 -24.36
CA ARG A 158 -6.61 -5.75 -24.40
C ARG A 158 -7.57 -5.29 -23.29
N GLU A 159 -8.62 -6.07 -23.02
CA GLU A 159 -9.63 -5.71 -22.01
C GLU A 159 -9.04 -5.73 -20.60
N GLN A 160 -8.18 -6.70 -20.29
CA GLN A 160 -7.46 -6.78 -19.02
C GLN A 160 -6.52 -5.59 -18.84
N ILE A 161 -5.78 -5.22 -19.89
CA ILE A 161 -4.89 -4.04 -19.88
C ILE A 161 -5.70 -2.77 -19.65
N GLU A 162 -6.78 -2.56 -20.41
CA GLU A 162 -7.66 -1.39 -20.27
C GLU A 162 -8.29 -1.32 -18.88
N SER A 163 -8.71 -2.45 -18.32
CA SER A 163 -9.26 -2.52 -16.96
C SER A 163 -8.26 -2.07 -15.91
N LEU A 164 -7.00 -2.54 -15.98
CA LEU A 164 -5.96 -2.15 -15.02
C LEU A 164 -5.61 -0.66 -15.12
N PHE A 165 -5.57 -0.11 -16.33
CA PHE A 165 -5.36 1.34 -16.50
C PHE A 165 -6.50 2.17 -15.91
N VAL A 166 -7.76 1.76 -16.14
CA VAL A 166 -8.93 2.46 -15.58
C VAL A 166 -8.94 2.38 -14.07
N GLU A 167 -8.60 1.22 -13.50
CA GLU A 167 -8.52 1.05 -12.04
C GLU A 167 -7.42 1.93 -11.44
N ALA A 168 -6.23 1.93 -12.02
CA ALA A 168 -5.13 2.78 -11.57
C ALA A 168 -5.46 4.28 -11.68
N ASP A 169 -6.11 4.71 -12.78
CA ASP A 169 -6.55 6.10 -12.94
C ASP A 169 -7.62 6.48 -11.90
N ARG A 170 -8.58 5.60 -11.62
CA ARG A 170 -9.58 5.81 -10.56
C ARG A 170 -8.94 5.95 -9.19
N GLN A 171 -7.96 5.09 -8.85
CA GLN A 171 -7.22 5.18 -7.59
C GLN A 171 -6.49 6.53 -7.49
N GLN A 172 -5.77 6.94 -8.54
CA GLN A 172 -5.06 8.23 -8.56
C GLN A 172 -6.01 9.42 -8.45
N GLN A 173 -7.16 9.38 -9.12
CA GLN A 173 -8.17 10.43 -9.02
C GLN A 173 -8.74 10.53 -7.60
N ALA A 174 -9.04 9.40 -6.97
CA ALA A 174 -9.56 9.35 -5.62
C ALA A 174 -8.55 9.90 -4.59
N VAL A 175 -7.26 9.55 -4.73
CA VAL A 175 -6.16 10.12 -3.93
C VAL A 175 -6.08 11.64 -4.10
N ARG A 176 -6.08 12.14 -5.34
CA ARG A 176 -6.06 13.59 -5.61
C ARG A 176 -7.27 14.32 -5.04
N GLN A 177 -8.46 13.72 -5.12
CA GLN A 177 -9.65 14.28 -4.50
C GLN A 177 -9.51 14.38 -2.98
N LEU A 178 -8.93 13.36 -2.35
CA LEU A 178 -8.67 13.37 -0.91
C LEU A 178 -7.68 14.47 -0.54
N GLU A 179 -6.57 14.59 -1.27
CA GLU A 179 -5.60 15.67 -1.09
C GLU A 179 -6.24 17.06 -1.22
N MET A 180 -7.09 17.26 -2.24
CA MET A 180 -7.79 18.53 -2.46
C MET A 180 -8.74 18.86 -1.31
N GLU A 181 -9.54 17.91 -0.82
CA GLU A 181 -10.48 18.15 0.27
C GLU A 181 -9.76 18.37 1.62
N ILE A 182 -8.65 17.66 1.89
CA ILE A 182 -7.81 17.93 3.07
C ILE A 182 -7.22 19.35 3.00
N ASN A 183 -6.67 19.73 1.85
CA ASN A 183 -6.12 21.07 1.65
C ASN A 183 -7.20 22.16 1.81
N ARG A 184 -8.39 21.93 1.24
CA ARG A 184 -9.54 22.84 1.38
C ARG A 184 -9.96 22.98 2.84
N PHE A 185 -9.98 21.89 3.59
CA PHE A 185 -10.27 21.89 5.02
C PHE A 185 -9.26 22.73 5.80
N TYR A 186 -7.97 22.58 5.52
CA TYR A 186 -6.92 23.43 6.10
C TYR A 186 -7.09 24.90 5.75
N GLU A 187 -7.38 25.23 4.49
CA GLU A 187 -7.65 26.61 4.08
C GLU A 187 -8.86 27.22 4.81
N ILE A 188 -9.90 26.43 5.08
CA ILE A 188 -11.07 26.89 5.85
C ILE A 188 -10.65 27.21 7.27
N ILE A 189 -9.94 26.31 7.95
CA ILE A 189 -9.49 26.54 9.33
C ILE A 189 -8.64 27.80 9.42
N ASP A 190 -7.69 27.98 8.50
CA ASP A 190 -6.74 29.10 8.56
C ASP A 190 -7.37 30.45 8.21
N LYS A 191 -8.16 30.51 7.12
CA LYS A 191 -8.80 31.77 6.70
C LYS A 191 -9.87 32.21 7.70
N GLU A 192 -10.54 31.24 8.32
CA GLU A 192 -11.66 31.49 9.23
C GLU A 192 -11.26 31.41 10.71
N ASP A 193 -9.96 31.38 11.04
CA ASP A 193 -9.46 31.38 12.42
C ASP A 193 -10.07 32.53 13.25
N SER A 194 -10.28 33.68 12.61
CA SER A 194 -11.00 34.82 13.21
C SER A 194 -12.48 34.54 13.53
N LYS A 195 -13.19 33.71 12.75
CA LYS A 195 -14.59 33.32 12.97
C LYS A 195 -14.74 32.19 13.97
N PHE A 196 -13.71 31.36 14.13
CA PHE A 196 -13.62 30.35 15.19
C PHE A 196 -12.99 30.89 16.48
N SER A 197 -12.54 32.15 16.48
CA SER A 197 -11.91 32.81 17.62
C SER A 197 -12.77 32.78 18.88
N ILE A 198 -12.12 32.41 19.99
CA ILE A 198 -12.68 32.27 21.35
C ILE A 198 -13.32 33.57 21.86
N HIS A 199 -13.01 34.71 21.25
CA HIS A 199 -13.46 36.03 21.69
C HIS A 199 -14.79 36.51 21.08
N GLY A 200 -15.39 35.75 20.16
CA GLY A 200 -16.66 36.13 19.52
C GLY A 200 -17.87 36.09 20.47
N LYS A 201 -18.92 36.86 20.16
CA LYS A 201 -20.18 36.89 20.92
C LYS A 201 -21.30 36.01 20.31
N ALA A 202 -21.16 35.61 19.05
CA ALA A 202 -22.12 34.76 18.32
C ALA A 202 -21.95 33.26 18.69
N PRO A 203 -22.78 32.34 18.20
CA PRO A 203 -22.44 30.91 18.17
C PRO A 203 -21.22 30.61 17.27
N PRO A 204 -20.49 29.50 17.48
CA PRO A 204 -19.53 28.96 16.51
C PRO A 204 -20.22 28.54 15.20
N ASN A 205 -19.55 28.75 14.07
CA ASN A 205 -20.09 28.45 12.73
C ASN A 205 -19.64 27.07 12.23
N TYR A 206 -20.21 26.00 12.79
CA TYR A 206 -19.88 24.61 12.41
C TYR A 206 -20.10 24.34 10.91
N HIS A 207 -21.19 24.85 10.33
CA HIS A 207 -21.52 24.74 8.90
C HIS A 207 -20.42 25.21 7.92
N LEU A 208 -19.47 26.05 8.35
CA LEU A 208 -18.38 26.50 7.46
C LEU A 208 -17.32 25.42 7.21
N LEU A 209 -17.24 24.38 8.05
CA LEU A 209 -16.19 23.38 8.03
C LEU A 209 -16.32 22.37 6.88
N ASN A 210 -17.47 22.33 6.19
CA ASN A 210 -17.77 21.41 5.08
C ASN A 210 -17.32 19.95 5.32
N ILE A 211 -17.60 19.43 6.52
CA ILE A 211 -17.14 18.11 6.96
C ILE A 211 -17.70 16.98 6.10
N GLU A 212 -18.89 17.15 5.50
CA GLU A 212 -19.50 16.10 4.68
C GLU A 212 -18.67 15.82 3.42
N SER A 213 -18.12 16.82 2.73
CA SER A 213 -17.27 16.57 1.55
C SER A 213 -16.03 15.76 1.89
N LEU A 214 -15.39 16.04 3.04
CA LEU A 214 -14.24 15.24 3.50
C LEU A 214 -14.65 13.80 3.84
N LYS A 215 -15.83 13.59 4.45
CA LYS A 215 -16.36 12.25 4.73
C LYS A 215 -16.69 11.48 3.46
N GLU A 216 -17.30 12.12 2.48
CA GLU A 216 -17.66 11.50 1.19
C GLU A 216 -16.39 10.98 0.51
N VAL A 217 -15.37 11.83 0.36
CA VAL A 217 -14.12 11.42 -0.28
C VAL A 217 -13.42 10.30 0.50
N LEU A 218 -13.39 10.35 1.84
CA LEU A 218 -12.82 9.26 2.65
C LEU A 218 -13.59 7.93 2.49
N ARG A 219 -14.92 7.97 2.26
CA ARG A 219 -15.72 6.77 1.99
C ARG A 219 -15.49 6.22 0.60
N GLU A 220 -15.31 7.09 -0.39
CA GLU A 220 -15.07 6.69 -1.79
C GLU A 220 -13.68 6.09 -2.01
N ASN A 221 -12.71 6.46 -1.17
CA ASN A 221 -11.35 5.94 -1.19
C ASN A 221 -11.22 4.54 -0.53
N THR A 222 -12.08 3.59 -0.92
CA THR A 222 -12.12 2.23 -0.33
C THR A 222 -10.82 1.44 -0.49
N HIS A 223 -10.02 1.75 -1.50
CA HIS A 223 -8.73 1.11 -1.74
C HIS A 223 -7.69 1.42 -0.66
N LEU A 224 -7.80 2.57 0.03
CA LEU A 224 -6.91 2.95 1.13
C LEU A 224 -7.13 2.09 2.39
N PHE A 225 -8.24 1.34 2.48
CA PHE A 225 -8.54 0.47 3.62
C PHE A 225 -7.84 -0.89 3.54
N SER A 226 -7.11 -1.16 2.46
CA SER A 226 -6.35 -2.40 2.27
C SER A 226 -5.13 -2.46 3.20
N ASP A 227 -4.60 -1.28 3.55
CA ASP A 227 -3.52 -1.11 4.51
C ASP A 227 -4.09 -0.90 5.91
N GLU A 228 -3.65 -1.71 6.88
CA GLU A 228 -4.16 -1.69 8.25
C GLU A 228 -3.86 -0.37 8.95
N GLU A 229 -2.68 0.20 8.74
CA GLU A 229 -2.27 1.46 9.35
C GLU A 229 -3.09 2.63 8.81
N VAL A 230 -3.27 2.67 7.48
CA VAL A 230 -4.08 3.70 6.81
C VAL A 230 -5.55 3.57 7.22
N SER A 231 -6.09 2.35 7.28
CA SER A 231 -7.45 2.08 7.72
C SER A 231 -7.70 2.53 9.17
N GLU A 232 -6.73 2.32 10.06
CA GLU A 232 -6.79 2.83 11.43
C GLU A 232 -6.78 4.37 11.46
N ALA A 233 -5.94 5.00 10.64
CA ALA A 233 -5.87 6.45 10.52
C ALA A 233 -7.20 7.05 10.04
N ILE A 234 -7.80 6.48 9.00
CA ILE A 234 -9.11 6.88 8.47
C ILE A 234 -10.18 6.75 9.58
N SER A 235 -10.15 5.66 10.36
CA SER A 235 -11.09 5.45 11.47
C SER A 235 -10.95 6.51 12.57
N ARG A 236 -9.72 6.95 12.88
CA ARG A 236 -9.46 8.05 13.82
C ARG A 236 -10.02 9.37 13.28
N VAL A 237 -9.83 9.66 11.98
CA VAL A 237 -10.40 10.84 11.32
C VAL A 237 -11.93 10.83 11.40
N PHE A 238 -12.60 9.74 11.01
CA PHE A 238 -14.07 9.63 11.12
C PHE A 238 -14.58 9.81 12.54
N THR A 239 -13.84 9.32 13.54
CA THR A 239 -14.20 9.49 14.95
C THR A 239 -14.21 10.96 15.36
N GLU A 240 -13.21 11.74 14.95
CA GLU A 240 -13.20 13.18 15.23
C GLU A 240 -14.25 13.95 14.42
N LEU A 241 -14.48 13.61 13.15
CA LEU A 241 -15.55 14.22 12.35
C LEU A 241 -16.93 14.02 13.02
N ARG A 242 -17.25 12.78 13.43
CA ARG A 242 -18.49 12.49 14.17
C ARG A 242 -18.61 13.29 15.46
N ARG A 243 -17.51 13.46 16.20
CA ARG A 243 -17.51 14.25 17.44
C ARG A 243 -17.80 15.73 17.19
N ILE A 244 -17.39 16.28 16.05
CA ILE A 244 -17.70 17.66 15.66
C ILE A 244 -19.19 17.77 15.30
N GLU A 245 -19.72 16.83 14.52
CA GLU A 245 -21.15 16.78 14.14
C GLU A 245 -22.07 16.65 15.37
N ASP A 246 -21.73 15.74 16.30
CA ASP A 246 -22.47 15.56 17.55
C ASP A 246 -22.52 16.87 18.36
N ARG A 247 -21.47 17.70 18.26
CA ARG A 247 -21.43 19.02 18.91
C ARG A 247 -22.20 20.10 18.18
N GLU A 248 -22.20 20.11 16.85
CA GLU A 248 -23.09 20.97 16.06
C GLU A 248 -24.56 20.70 16.42
N VAL A 249 -24.97 19.42 16.40
CA VAL A 249 -26.33 19.01 16.77
C VAL A 249 -26.67 19.41 18.21
N TYR A 250 -25.73 19.25 19.15
CA TYR A 250 -25.93 19.69 20.53
C TYR A 250 -26.13 21.21 20.62
N LEU A 251 -25.31 22.00 19.92
CA LEU A 251 -25.38 23.45 19.90
C LEU A 251 -26.73 23.92 19.37
N ASP A 252 -27.17 23.39 18.23
CA ASP A 252 -28.44 23.76 17.60
C ASP A 252 -29.62 23.50 18.54
N ARG A 253 -29.66 22.30 19.14
CA ARG A 253 -30.70 21.96 20.13
C ARG A 253 -30.64 22.84 21.38
N ALA A 254 -29.46 23.26 21.81
CA ALA A 254 -29.30 24.17 22.94
C ALA A 254 -29.74 25.60 22.59
N ILE A 255 -29.48 26.06 21.36
CA ILE A 255 -29.95 27.36 20.86
C ILE A 255 -31.48 27.39 20.81
N ASP A 256 -32.10 26.33 20.31
CA ASP A 256 -33.56 26.17 20.19
C ASP A 256 -34.27 25.90 21.54
N GLY A 257 -33.51 25.75 22.64
CA GLY A 257 -34.05 25.49 23.97
C GLY A 257 -34.52 24.05 24.19
N HIS A 258 -34.21 23.13 23.27
CA HIS A 258 -34.50 21.70 23.38
C HIS A 258 -33.52 20.95 24.30
N THR A 259 -32.42 21.58 24.74
CA THR A 259 -31.38 20.97 25.58
C THR A 259 -30.77 22.01 26.52
N PRO A 260 -30.41 21.66 27.77
CA PRO A 260 -29.86 22.62 28.73
C PRO A 260 -28.50 23.19 28.28
N LYS A 261 -28.34 24.50 28.48
CA LYS A 261 -27.07 25.21 28.39
C LYS A 261 -26.36 25.11 29.75
N TYR A 262 -25.19 24.51 29.79
CA TYR A 262 -24.39 24.39 31.02
C TYR A 262 -23.50 25.62 31.25
N ALA A 263 -24.10 26.81 31.32
CA ALA A 263 -23.39 28.05 31.61
C ALA A 263 -24.31 29.11 32.24
N GLU A 264 -23.72 30.08 32.94
CA GLU A 264 -24.45 31.16 33.61
C GLU A 264 -25.13 32.13 32.62
N ASP A 265 -24.53 32.33 31.45
CA ASP A 265 -25.08 33.16 30.38
C ASP A 265 -24.73 32.62 28.98
N ASN A 266 -25.40 33.14 27.95
CA ASN A 266 -25.16 32.75 26.55
C ASN A 266 -23.73 33.02 26.07
N LYS A 267 -23.07 34.06 26.60
CA LYS A 267 -21.71 34.43 26.20
C LYS A 267 -20.70 33.41 26.72
N ALA A 268 -20.83 32.99 27.97
CA ALA A 268 -20.05 31.93 28.59
C ALA A 268 -20.29 30.59 27.88
N PHE A 269 -21.55 30.28 27.54
CA PHE A 269 -21.91 29.10 26.75
C PHE A 269 -21.19 29.09 25.39
N TYR A 270 -21.36 30.13 24.56
CA TYR A 270 -20.73 30.18 23.23
C TYR A 270 -19.20 30.21 23.29
N LYS A 271 -18.62 30.80 24.34
CA LYS A 271 -17.17 30.72 24.57
C LYS A 271 -16.72 29.28 24.84
N SER A 272 -17.46 28.54 25.66
CA SER A 272 -17.19 27.12 25.93
C SER A 272 -17.29 26.28 24.67
N GLU A 273 -18.36 26.46 23.88
CA GLU A 273 -18.55 25.71 22.63
C GLU A 273 -17.46 26.00 21.58
N ARG A 274 -16.97 27.25 21.50
CA ARG A 274 -15.80 27.57 20.66
C ARG A 274 -14.51 26.92 21.13
N ASN A 275 -14.27 26.89 22.45
CA ASN A 275 -13.10 26.20 23.00
C ASN A 275 -13.15 24.71 22.68
N GLU A 276 -14.33 24.10 22.78
CA GLU A 276 -14.50 22.69 22.42
C GLU A 276 -14.27 22.49 20.93
N LEU A 277 -14.86 23.31 20.07
CA LEU A 277 -14.65 23.24 18.62
C LEU A 277 -13.16 23.37 18.25
N SER A 278 -12.46 24.37 18.79
CA SER A 278 -11.02 24.58 18.55
C SER A 278 -10.18 23.35 18.93
N LYS A 279 -10.47 22.72 20.09
CA LYS A 279 -9.82 21.47 20.50
C LYS A 279 -10.09 20.33 19.53
N ARG A 280 -11.32 20.21 19.02
CA ARG A 280 -11.69 19.17 18.05
C ARG A 280 -11.02 19.39 16.70
N LEU A 281 -10.99 20.63 16.21
CA LEU A 281 -10.30 20.98 14.97
C LEU A 281 -8.79 20.69 15.06
N SER A 282 -8.17 21.00 16.19
CA SER A 282 -6.75 20.70 16.41
C SER A 282 -6.47 19.20 16.42
N ARG A 283 -7.37 18.39 17.02
CA ARG A 283 -7.27 16.92 16.98
C ARG A 283 -7.47 16.38 15.58
N LEU A 284 -8.51 16.83 14.89
CA LEU A 284 -8.81 16.41 13.53
C LEU A 284 -7.65 16.74 12.58
N LYS A 285 -7.06 17.94 12.68
CA LYS A 285 -5.85 18.32 11.93
C LYS A 285 -4.72 17.32 12.16
N ARG A 286 -4.43 16.98 13.42
CA ARG A 286 -3.41 15.98 13.76
C ARG A 286 -3.71 14.61 13.14
N GLU A 287 -4.95 14.14 13.21
CA GLU A 287 -5.33 12.85 12.63
C GLU A 287 -5.25 12.87 11.09
N LEU A 288 -5.56 14.00 10.45
CA LEU A 288 -5.37 14.18 9.00
C LEU A 288 -3.89 14.23 8.60
N GLU A 289 -3.01 14.80 9.41
CA GLU A 289 -1.56 14.77 9.19
C GLU A 289 -0.99 13.34 9.31
N ILE A 290 -1.49 12.56 10.28
CA ILE A 290 -1.13 11.15 10.43
C ILE A 290 -1.60 10.36 9.21
N LEU A 291 -2.85 10.53 8.80
CA LEU A 291 -3.39 9.90 7.59
C LEU A 291 -2.57 10.26 6.36
N ALA A 292 -2.27 11.55 6.16
CA ALA A 292 -1.49 11.99 5.02
C ALA A 292 -0.08 11.39 5.00
N LYS A 293 0.54 11.22 6.17
CA LYS A 293 1.85 10.55 6.26
C LYS A 293 1.75 9.06 5.95
N GLN A 294 0.74 8.36 6.47
CA GLN A 294 0.59 6.91 6.30
C GLN A 294 0.16 6.53 4.88
N ALA A 295 -0.67 7.36 4.25
CA ALA A 295 -1.14 7.16 2.88
C ALA A 295 -0.30 7.90 1.81
N ASP A 296 0.88 8.42 2.18
CA ASP A 296 1.80 9.19 1.32
C ASP A 296 1.12 10.31 0.50
N LEU A 297 0.18 11.03 1.13
CA LEU A 297 -0.59 12.11 0.50
C LEU A 297 0.21 13.41 0.45
N GLN A 298 0.18 14.07 -0.71
CA GLN A 298 0.82 15.36 -0.96
C GLN A 298 -0.08 16.53 -0.52
N VAL A 299 -0.28 16.66 0.79
CA VAL A 299 -1.05 17.77 1.39
C VAL A 299 -0.15 18.93 1.79
N LYS A 300 -0.60 20.16 1.59
CA LYS A 300 0.10 21.37 2.04
C LYS A 300 0.15 21.35 3.57
N ARG A 301 1.35 21.20 4.13
CA ARG A 301 1.56 21.38 5.57
C ARG A 301 1.54 22.86 5.89
N LEU A 302 0.88 23.21 6.99
CA LEU A 302 0.67 24.60 7.40
C LEU A 302 1.89 25.25 8.08
N ASP A 303 2.97 24.49 8.27
CA ASP A 303 4.19 24.94 8.94
C ASP A 303 5.35 25.27 7.97
N GLU A 304 5.08 25.39 6.66
CA GLU A 304 6.02 25.91 5.64
C GLU A 304 5.62 27.29 5.10
#